data_AF-A0A2V7UG32-F1
#
_entry.id   AF-A0A2V7UG32-F1
#
_cell.length_a   1.000
_cell.length_b   1.000
_cell.length_c   1.000
_cell.angle_alpha   90.00
_cell.angle_beta   90.00
_cell.angle_gamma   90.00
#
_symmetry.space_group_name_H-M   'P 1'
#
loop_
_entity.id
_entity.type
_entity.pdbx_description
1 polymer ?
#
loop_
_entity_poly.entity_id
_entity_poly.type
_entity_poly.pdbx_seq_one_letter_code
_entity_poly.pdbx_strand_id
1 'polypeptide(L)'
;SFLGKRPSVVEAGIGVLACVPLRHEGRMLGLIYVDGRPRRDGFTEVDLEILDSLRQHAAMLIAGLHLDRRIRNLFPKPEPGAAAAEKGLLLQLERRLGKSVKLRLPGPGPGPGPEER
;
A
#
# COMPACT_ATOMS: atom_id res chain seq x y z
N SER A 1 40.50 16.29 9.90
CA SER A 1 39.89 15.27 9.01
C SER A 1 40.20 15.61 7.56
N PHE A 2 40.52 14.61 6.71
CA PHE A 2 40.79 14.77 5.27
C PHE A 2 39.57 15.31 4.50
N LEU A 3 38.36 14.90 4.90
CA LEU A 3 37.12 15.32 4.23
C LEU A 3 36.75 16.79 4.50
N GLY A 4 37.11 17.32 5.68
CA GLY A 4 36.74 18.68 6.10
C GLY A 4 37.37 19.80 5.27
N LYS A 5 38.40 19.50 4.45
CA LYS A 5 39.04 20.47 3.55
C LYS A 5 38.51 20.43 2.12
N ARG A 6 37.59 19.50 1.81
CA ARG A 6 37.02 19.41 0.46
C ARG A 6 36.18 20.66 0.17
N PRO A 7 36.30 21.28 -1.02
CA PRO A 7 35.52 22.47 -1.37
C PRO A 7 34.03 22.28 -1.12
N SER A 8 33.45 21.14 -1.53
CA SER A 8 32.04 20.84 -1.32
C SER A 8 31.61 20.79 0.16
N VAL A 9 32.49 20.39 1.06
CA VAL A 9 32.21 20.31 2.51
C VAL A 9 32.31 21.69 3.14
N VAL A 10 33.31 22.47 2.71
CA VAL A 10 33.54 23.84 3.19
C VAL A 10 32.44 24.78 2.71
N GLU A 11 32.09 24.73 1.42
CA GLU A 11 31.03 25.56 0.81
C GLU A 11 29.65 25.24 1.41
N ALA A 12 29.38 23.96 1.71
CA ALA A 12 28.16 23.55 2.39
C ALA A 12 28.15 23.92 3.89
N GLY A 13 29.28 24.37 4.45
CA GLY A 13 29.39 24.73 5.87
C GLY A 13 29.27 23.55 6.83
N ILE A 14 29.57 22.33 6.37
CA ILE A 14 29.44 21.09 7.13
C ILE A 14 30.62 20.96 8.10
N GLY A 15 30.37 21.21 9.38
CA GLY A 15 31.35 21.03 10.45
C GLY A 15 31.14 19.75 11.27
N VAL A 16 29.90 19.28 11.35
CA VAL A 16 29.51 18.06 12.06
C VAL A 16 28.49 17.32 11.22
N LEU A 17 28.51 15.98 11.25
CA LEU A 17 27.49 15.17 10.59
C LEU A 17 27.22 13.87 11.34
N ALA A 18 25.99 13.39 11.24
CA ALA A 18 25.53 12.11 11.75
C ALA A 18 24.75 11.38 10.66
N CYS A 19 24.95 10.07 10.60
CA CYS A 19 24.33 9.18 9.64
C CYS A 19 23.71 8.02 10.42
N VAL A 20 22.37 7.98 10.54
CA VAL A 20 21.68 6.96 11.32
C VAL A 20 20.80 6.05 10.44
N PRO A 21 21.10 4.74 10.38
CA PRO A 21 20.48 3.85 9.40
C PRO A 21 19.03 3.51 9.75
N LEU A 22 18.14 3.61 8.77
CA LEU A 22 16.74 3.18 8.91
C LEU A 22 16.68 1.69 8.60
N ARG A 23 16.50 0.88 9.65
CA ARG A 23 16.36 -0.58 9.55
C ARG A 23 15.06 -1.02 10.22
N HIS A 24 14.37 -1.97 9.59
CA HIS A 24 13.19 -2.63 10.16
C HIS A 24 13.31 -4.13 9.88
N GLU A 25 13.17 -4.97 10.92
CA GLU A 25 13.30 -6.43 10.82
C GLU A 25 14.56 -6.90 10.05
N GLY A 26 15.71 -6.31 10.38
CA GLY A 26 17.00 -6.64 9.73
C GLY A 26 17.17 -6.08 8.31
N ARG A 27 16.12 -5.54 7.68
CA ARG A 27 16.19 -4.95 6.34
C ARG A 27 16.57 -3.47 6.39
N MET A 28 17.53 -3.06 5.57
CA MET A 28 17.86 -1.65 5.35
C MET A 28 16.77 -0.99 4.48
N LEU A 29 16.13 0.04 5.03
CA LEU A 29 15.13 0.86 4.35
C LEU A 29 15.72 2.16 3.81
N GLY A 30 16.77 2.67 4.45
CA GLY A 30 17.42 3.93 4.09
C GLY A 30 18.35 4.46 5.18
N LEU A 31 18.56 5.77 5.18
CA LEU A 31 19.46 6.50 6.08
C LEU A 31 18.86 7.88 6.38
N ILE A 32 18.93 8.32 7.64
CA ILE A 32 18.79 9.74 7.99
C ILE A 32 20.18 10.36 7.99
N TYR A 33 20.35 11.41 7.19
CA TYR A 33 21.54 12.24 7.15
C TYR A 33 21.24 13.56 7.86
N VAL A 34 22.11 13.94 8.79
CA VAL A 34 22.04 15.23 9.49
C VAL A 34 23.42 15.84 9.46
N ASP A 35 23.50 17.10 9.04
CA ASP A 35 24.71 17.90 9.20
C ASP A 35 24.43 19.19 9.96
N GLY A 36 25.51 19.87 10.31
CA GLY A 36 25.43 21.17 10.92
C GLY A 36 26.74 21.91 10.85
N ARG A 37 26.67 23.19 11.23
CA ARG A 37 27.83 24.06 11.36
C ARG A 37 28.80 23.54 12.43
N PRO A 38 30.09 23.93 12.37
CA PRO A 38 31.06 23.58 13.39
C PRO A 38 30.55 23.95 14.80
N ARG A 39 30.52 22.96 15.69
CA ARG A 39 30.20 23.10 17.12
C ARG A 39 31.37 22.55 17.92
N ARG A 40 31.68 23.14 19.08
CA ARG A 40 32.79 22.70 19.93
C ARG A 40 32.69 21.22 20.31
N ASP A 41 31.49 20.78 20.65
CA ASP A 41 31.27 19.45 21.23
C ASP A 41 30.68 18.43 20.23
N GLY A 42 30.51 18.82 18.96
CA GLY A 42 29.90 17.93 17.97
C GLY A 42 28.41 17.66 18.24
N PHE A 43 27.97 16.43 17.92
CA PHE A 43 26.71 15.88 18.40
C PHE A 43 26.92 15.35 19.83
N THR A 44 26.07 15.79 20.75
CA THR A 44 26.06 15.32 22.13
C THR A 44 25.29 14.00 22.26
N GLU A 45 25.41 13.33 23.40
CA GLU A 45 24.66 12.09 23.67
C GLU A 45 23.14 12.31 23.55
N VAL A 46 22.64 13.43 24.08
CA VAL A 46 21.23 13.82 23.97
C VAL A 46 20.82 14.01 22.51
N ASP A 47 21.67 14.61 21.68
CA ASP A 47 21.39 14.74 20.25
C ASP A 47 21.26 13.35 19.58
N LEU A 48 22.14 12.41 19.95
CA LEU A 48 22.12 11.04 19.42
C LEU A 48 20.91 10.24 19.90
N GLU A 49 20.48 10.39 21.16
CA GLU A 49 19.27 9.75 21.70
C GLU A 49 18.01 10.24 20.97
N ILE A 50 17.93 11.54 20.69
CA ILE A 50 16.83 12.13 19.91
C ILE A 50 16.86 11.58 18.47
N LEU A 51 18.03 11.55 17.84
CA LEU A 51 18.18 11.00 16.49
C LEU A 51 17.84 9.51 16.43
N ASP A 52 18.20 8.74 17.46
CA ASP A 52 17.87 7.31 17.54
C ASP A 52 16.36 7.09 17.70
N SER A 53 15.72 7.89 18.57
CA SER A 53 14.26 7.87 18.73
C SER A 53 13.56 8.20 17.42
N LEU A 54 14.02 9.22 16.70
CA LEU A 54 13.47 9.58 15.38
C LEU A 54 13.67 8.46 14.36
N ARG A 55 14.88 7.88 14.32
CA ARG A 55 15.24 6.76 13.44
C ARG A 55 14.31 5.56 13.65
N GLN A 56 14.03 5.19 14.90
CA GLN A 56 13.15 4.07 15.22
C GLN A 56 11.72 4.29 14.69
N HIS A 57 11.13 5.45 14.97
CA HIS A 57 9.77 5.79 14.50
C HIS A 57 9.70 5.88 12.96
N ALA A 58 10.66 6.56 12.34
CA ALA A 58 10.72 6.71 10.89
C ALA A 58 10.85 5.34 10.18
N ALA A 59 11.68 4.43 10.70
CA ALA A 59 11.84 3.10 10.12
C ALA A 59 10.53 2.31 10.14
N MET A 60 9.78 2.34 11.24
CA MET A 60 8.47 1.69 11.34
C MET A 60 7.45 2.27 10.36
N LEU A 61 7.34 3.60 10.29
CA LEU A 61 6.40 4.27 9.38
C LEU A 61 6.71 3.97 7.91
N ILE A 62 7.97 4.04 7.51
CA ILE A 62 8.40 3.73 6.14
C ILE A 62 8.14 2.25 5.81
N ALA A 63 8.39 1.33 6.74
CA ALA A 63 8.07 -0.08 6.57
C ALA A 63 6.56 -0.28 6.32
N GLY A 64 5.71 0.36 7.12
CA GLY A 64 4.26 0.33 6.96
C GLY A 64 3.80 0.86 5.60
N LEU A 65 4.33 2.01 5.16
CA LEU A 65 4.03 2.58 3.83
C LEU A 65 4.47 1.66 2.68
N HIS A 66 5.62 1.01 2.81
CA HIS A 66 6.08 0.02 1.83
C HIS A 66 5.16 -1.19 1.79
N LEU A 67 4.71 -1.70 2.94
CA LEU A 67 3.77 -2.81 3.01
C LEU A 67 2.43 -2.45 2.38
N ASP A 68 1.86 -1.30 2.75
CA ASP A 68 0.61 -0.76 2.20
C ASP A 68 0.69 -0.57 0.68
N ARG A 69 1.79 -0.01 0.16
CA ARG A 69 2.04 0.07 -1.29
C ARG A 69 2.09 -1.30 -1.94
N ARG A 70 2.73 -2.31 -1.32
CA ARG A 70 2.77 -3.68 -1.87
C ARG A 70 1.37 -4.30 -1.92
N ILE A 71 0.58 -4.14 -0.87
CA ILE A 71 -0.82 -4.61 -0.82
C ILE A 71 -1.63 -3.98 -1.95
N ARG A 72 -1.57 -2.65 -2.12
CA ARG A 72 -2.28 -1.95 -3.21
C ARG A 72 -1.87 -2.40 -4.60
N ASN A 73 -0.61 -2.75 -4.81
CA ASN A 73 -0.13 -3.22 -6.11
C ASN A 73 -0.56 -4.66 -6.41
N LEU A 74 -0.67 -5.51 -5.38
CA LEU A 74 -1.16 -6.90 -5.50
C LEU A 74 -2.67 -6.95 -5.69
N PHE A 75 -3.38 -6.03 -5.03
CA PHE A 75 -4.83 -5.89 -5.10
C PHE A 75 -5.17 -4.47 -5.56
N PRO A 76 -4.99 -4.15 -6.85
CA PRO A 76 -5.38 -2.86 -7.37
C PRO A 76 -6.88 -2.67 -7.09
N LYS A 77 -7.25 -1.50 -6.57
CA LYS A 77 -8.65 -1.16 -6.37
C LYS A 77 -9.36 -1.38 -7.71
N PRO A 78 -10.45 -2.18 -7.77
CA PRO A 78 -11.12 -2.44 -9.03
C PRO A 78 -11.46 -1.11 -9.67
N GLU A 79 -11.10 -0.97 -10.94
CA GLU A 79 -11.38 0.21 -11.75
C GLU A 79 -12.85 0.64 -11.53
N PRO A 80 -13.16 1.94 -11.44
CA PRO A 80 -14.53 2.42 -11.24
C PRO A 80 -15.59 1.90 -12.24
N GLY A 81 -15.19 1.17 -13.29
CA GLY A 81 -16.06 0.44 -14.19
C GLY A 81 -16.05 -1.10 -14.05
N ALA A 82 -15.06 -1.70 -13.39
CA ALA A 82 -14.95 -3.15 -13.21
C ALA A 82 -16.02 -3.70 -12.25
N ALA A 83 -16.30 -2.98 -11.15
CA ALA A 83 -17.40 -3.32 -10.24
C ALA A 83 -18.78 -3.11 -10.89
N ALA A 84 -18.91 -2.12 -11.79
CA ALA A 84 -20.13 -1.91 -12.57
C ALA A 84 -20.31 -3.00 -13.64
N ALA A 85 -19.21 -3.47 -14.25
CA ALA A 85 -19.21 -4.59 -15.19
C ALA A 85 -19.53 -5.92 -14.48
N GLU A 86 -18.99 -6.16 -13.29
CA GLU A 86 -19.29 -7.34 -12.47
C GLU A 86 -20.77 -7.35 -12.03
N LYS A 87 -21.27 -6.21 -11.54
CA LYS A 87 -22.69 -6.04 -11.20
C LYS A 87 -23.58 -6.17 -12.44
N GLY A 88 -23.13 -5.67 -13.58
CA GLY A 88 -23.80 -5.80 -14.88
C GLY A 88 -23.85 -7.25 -15.37
N LEU A 89 -22.79 -8.01 -15.16
CA LEU A 89 -22.68 -9.42 -15.52
C LEU A 89 -23.61 -10.29 -14.64
N LEU A 90 -23.66 -10.01 -13.33
CA LEU A 90 -24.58 -10.67 -12.41
C LEU A 90 -26.05 -10.44 -12.82
N LEU A 91 -26.42 -9.20 -13.12
CA LEU A 91 -27.77 -8.85 -13.60
C LEU A 91 -28.09 -9.46 -14.98
N GLN A 92 -27.08 -9.74 -15.80
CA GLN A 92 -27.25 -10.44 -17.07
C GLN A 92 -27.49 -11.93 -16.88
N LEU A 93 -26.76 -12.56 -15.95
CA LEU A 93 -26.93 -13.96 -15.54
C LEU A 93 -28.32 -14.19 -14.96
N GLU A 94 -28.76 -13.34 -14.03
CA GLU A 94 -30.10 -13.42 -13.42
C GLU A 94 -31.21 -13.32 -14.47
N ARG A 95 -31.08 -12.40 -15.43
CA ARG A 95 -32.05 -12.26 -16.53
C ARG A 95 -32.06 -13.47 -17.47
N ARG A 96 -30.90 -14.07 -17.76
CA ARG A 96 -30.83 -15.27 -18.60
C ARG A 96 -31.40 -16.49 -17.88
N LEU A 97 -31.03 -16.69 -16.62
CA LEU A 97 -31.56 -17.78 -15.79
C LEU A 97 -33.09 -17.65 -15.63
N GLY A 98 -33.62 -16.45 -15.37
CA GLY A 98 -35.06 -16.22 -15.28
C GLY A 98 -35.84 -16.49 -16.57
N LYS A 99 -35.22 -16.30 -17.74
CA LYS A 99 -35.81 -16.65 -19.05
C LYS A 99 -35.74 -18.14 -19.35
N SER A 100 -34.66 -18.81 -18.93
CA SER A 100 -34.49 -20.26 -19.14
C SER A 100 -35.31 -21.11 -18.15
N VAL A 101 -35.58 -20.60 -16.95
CA VAL A 101 -36.45 -21.28 -15.97
C VAL A 101 -37.93 -21.28 -16.43
N LYS A 102 -38.37 -20.26 -17.19
CA LYS A 102 -39.74 -20.21 -17.76
C LYS A 102 -40.01 -21.24 -18.86
N LEU A 103 -39.00 -21.91 -19.41
CA LEU A 103 -39.19 -22.92 -20.47
C LEU A 103 -39.33 -24.35 -19.93
N ARG A 104 -39.31 -24.55 -18.59
CA ARG A 104 -39.31 -25.90 -18.01
C ARG A 104 -40.29 -26.10 -16.85
N LEU A 105 -41.47 -25.51 -16.95
CA LEU A 105 -42.66 -26.08 -16.31
C LEU A 105 -43.64 -26.45 -17.42
N PRO A 106 -43.90 -27.74 -17.66
CA PRO A 106 -45.01 -28.12 -18.52
C PRO A 106 -46.28 -27.51 -17.92
N GLY A 107 -47.05 -26.79 -18.73
CA GLY A 107 -48.38 -26.36 -18.32
C GLY A 107 -49.21 -27.56 -17.88
N PRO A 108 -50.23 -27.38 -17.01
CA PRO A 108 -51.12 -28.47 -16.67
C PRO A 108 -51.69 -29.03 -17.99
N GLY A 109 -51.39 -30.31 -18.24
CA GLY A 109 -51.82 -31.01 -19.46
C GLY A 109 -53.34 -30.93 -19.63
N PRO A 110 -53.85 -31.12 -20.86
CA PRO A 110 -55.28 -31.01 -21.11
C PRO A 110 -56.00 -32.01 -20.22
N GLY A 111 -56.87 -31.48 -19.35
CA GLY A 111 -57.77 -32.31 -18.55
C GLY A 111 -58.64 -33.18 -19.47
N PRO A 112 -59.02 -34.40 -19.04
CA PRO A 112 -59.85 -35.26 -19.87
C PRO A 112 -61.16 -34.52 -20.17
N GLY A 113 -61.45 -34.36 -21.46
CA GLY A 113 -62.70 -33.81 -21.96
C GLY A 113 -63.88 -34.75 -21.66
N PRO A 114 -65.12 -34.24 -21.77
CA PRO A 114 -66.32 -34.96 -21.40
C PRO A 114 -66.69 -36.01 -22.45
N GLU A 115 -67.58 -36.93 -22.05
CA GLU A 115 -68.28 -37.96 -22.85
C GLU A 115 -67.59 -39.33 -22.97
N GLU A 116 -68.26 -40.48 -22.86
CA GLU A 116 -69.69 -40.79 -22.81
C GLU A 116 -69.87 -42.29 -22.42
N ARG A 117 -71.03 -42.60 -21.80
CA ARG A 117 -71.69 -43.90 -21.57
C ARG A 117 -71.41 -44.66 -20.26
#